data_AF-W1XGU9-F1
#
_entry.id   AF-W1XGU9-F1
#
_cell.length_a   1.000
_cell.length_b   1.000
_cell.length_c   1.000
_cell.angle_alpha   90.00
_cell.angle_beta   90.00
_cell.angle_gamma   90.00
#
_symmetry.space_group_name_H-M   'P 1'
#
loop_
_entity.id
_entity.type
_entity.pdbx_description
1 polymer ?
#
loop_
_entity_poly.entity_id
_entity_poly.type
_entity_poly.pdbx_seq_one_letter_code
_entity_poly.pdbx_strand_id
1 'polypeptide(L)'
;IYKVTRSHAVYDGDRFIVILPYDGYRMTFTSINSHPLLGTQQCDFEVSPEYFKAHIGSARTIGFMKELEQLQAMGLAKGGSLDNALVYDDEKCL
;
A
#
# COMPACT_ATOMS: atom_id res chain seq x y z
N ILE A 1 -8.93 -22.79 0.91
CA ILE A 1 -7.74 -22.30 1.64
C ILE A 1 -6.51 -22.93 0.99
N TYR A 2 -5.60 -22.13 0.45
CA TYR A 2 -4.36 -22.64 -0.14
C TYR A 2 -3.26 -22.64 0.91
N LYS A 3 -2.59 -23.78 1.09
CA LYS A 3 -1.42 -23.89 1.98
C LYS A 3 -0.15 -23.74 1.17
N VAL A 4 0.72 -22.84 1.62
CA VAL A 4 2.05 -22.65 1.05
C VAL A 4 2.96 -23.73 1.64
N THR A 5 3.50 -24.60 0.80
CA THR A 5 4.32 -25.76 1.22
C THR A 5 5.82 -25.53 1.05
N ARG A 6 6.19 -24.53 0.23
CA ARG A 6 7.56 -24.07 0.05
C ARG A 6 7.58 -22.57 -0.19
N SER A 7 8.73 -21.95 0.03
CA SER A 7 8.92 -20.52 -0.22
C SER A 7 8.87 -20.21 -1.72
N HIS A 8 8.24 -19.09 -2.07
CA HIS A 8 8.25 -18.52 -3.41
C HIS A 8 8.60 -17.04 -3.30
N ALA A 9 9.40 -16.54 -4.26
CA ALA A 9 9.79 -15.14 -4.31
C ALA A 9 9.84 -14.68 -5.77
N VAL A 10 9.40 -13.44 -6.00
CA VAL A 10 9.55 -12.72 -7.26
C VAL A 10 10.23 -11.39 -6.96
N TYR A 11 11.23 -11.06 -7.75
CA TYR A 11 12.03 -9.85 -7.63
C TYR A 11 11.91 -9.03 -8.91
N ASP A 12 11.83 -7.71 -8.77
CA ASP A 12 11.86 -6.74 -9.85
C ASP A 12 12.66 -5.51 -9.39
N GLY A 13 13.95 -5.50 -9.73
CA GLY A 13 14.90 -4.49 -9.25
C GLY A 13 15.06 -4.52 -7.73
N ASP A 14 14.74 -3.41 -7.08
CA ASP A 14 14.76 -3.22 -5.63
C ASP A 14 13.45 -3.63 -4.93
N ARG A 15 12.46 -4.13 -5.70
CA ARG A 15 11.16 -4.56 -5.20
C ARG A 15 11.04 -6.08 -5.20
N PHE A 16 10.30 -6.61 -4.24
CA PHE A 16 10.04 -8.05 -4.20
C PHE A 16 8.72 -8.37 -3.51
N ILE A 17 8.19 -9.55 -3.81
CA ILE A 17 7.11 -10.19 -3.07
C ILE A 17 7.57 -11.61 -2.73
N VAL A 18 7.45 -11.98 -1.47
CA VAL A 18 7.82 -13.29 -0.95
C VAL A 18 6.62 -13.90 -0.22
N ILE A 19 6.38 -15.18 -0.44
CA ILE A 19 5.42 -15.97 0.32
C ILE A 19 6.13 -17.20 0.90
N LEU A 20 5.93 -17.44 2.18
CA LEU A 20 6.62 -18.47 2.96
C LEU A 20 5.60 -19.46 3.56
N PRO A 21 5.98 -20.74 3.76
CA PRO A 21 5.19 -21.64 4.59
C PRO A 21 5.04 -21.09 6.01
N TYR A 22 3.81 -20.99 6.48
CA TYR A 22 3.49 -20.49 7.82
C TYR A 22 2.24 -21.18 8.36
N ASP A 23 2.20 -21.45 9.67
CA ASP A 23 1.01 -22.01 10.33
C ASP A 23 0.12 -20.87 10.83
N GLY A 24 -0.63 -20.29 9.90
CA GLY A 24 -1.44 -19.09 10.13
C GLY A 24 -1.53 -18.23 8.88
N TYR A 25 -1.87 -16.96 9.04
CA TYR A 25 -1.90 -16.01 7.94
C TYR A 25 -1.33 -14.68 8.39
N ARG A 26 -0.02 -14.51 8.22
CA ARG A 26 0.70 -13.28 8.58
C ARG A 26 1.06 -12.50 7.32
N MET A 27 1.04 -11.18 7.42
CA MET A 27 1.47 -10.29 6.35
C MET A 27 2.44 -9.24 6.88
N THR A 28 3.53 -9.06 6.16
CA THR A 28 4.49 -7.97 6.35
C THR A 28 4.49 -7.14 5.08
N PHE A 29 4.39 -5.82 5.21
CA PHE A 29 4.47 -4.90 4.09
C PHE A 29 5.37 -3.73 4.45
N THR A 30 6.30 -3.40 3.55
CA THR A 30 7.20 -2.26 3.66
C THR A 30 6.94 -1.33 2.48
N SER A 31 6.55 -0.09 2.78
CA SER A 31 6.48 0.99 1.81
C SER A 31 7.72 1.87 1.96
N ILE A 32 8.39 2.15 0.86
CA ILE A 32 9.51 3.08 0.81
C ILE A 32 9.07 4.24 -0.07
N ASN A 33 8.84 5.40 0.53
CA ASN A 33 8.44 6.60 -0.18
C ASN A 33 9.38 7.76 0.18
N SER A 34 9.84 8.51 -0.83
CA SER A 34 10.74 9.65 -0.62
C SER A 34 10.03 10.90 -0.08
N HIS A 35 8.70 10.93 -0.10
CA HIS A 35 7.92 12.06 0.39
C HIS A 35 8.14 12.23 1.91
N PRO A 36 8.46 13.45 2.40
CA PRO A 36 8.90 13.68 3.79
C PRO A 36 7.86 13.28 4.84
N LEU A 37 6.57 13.32 4.51
CA LEU A 37 5.48 12.89 5.40
C LEU A 37 5.20 11.38 5.40
N LEU A 38 5.72 10.64 4.43
CA LEU A 38 5.48 9.20 4.29
C LEU A 38 6.72 8.41 4.71
N GLY A 39 7.88 8.74 4.15
CA GLY A 39 9.15 8.08 4.44
C GLY A 39 9.09 6.56 4.21
N THR A 40 9.90 5.83 4.96
CA THR A 40 9.85 4.36 5.01
C THR A 40 8.95 3.90 6.14
N GLN A 41 7.97 3.07 5.81
CA GLN A 41 7.00 2.53 6.75
C GLN A 41 6.96 1.01 6.62
N GLN A 42 6.79 0.31 7.74
CA GLN A 42 6.63 -1.14 7.76
C GLN A 42 5.49 -1.53 8.72
N CYS A 43 4.67 -2.48 8.30
CA CYS A 43 3.65 -3.10 9.13
C CYS A 43 3.78 -4.62 9.06
N ASP A 44 3.60 -5.29 10.19
CA ASP A 44 3.70 -6.73 10.34
C ASP A 44 2.62 -7.22 11.31
N PHE A 45 1.75 -8.13 10.84
CA PHE A 45 0.60 -8.57 11.65
C PHE A 45 0.04 -9.93 11.22
N GLU A 46 -0.56 -10.65 12.17
CA GLU A 46 -1.48 -11.74 11.88
C GLU A 46 -2.79 -11.19 11.33
N VAL A 47 -3.21 -11.73 10.20
CA VAL A 47 -4.44 -11.35 9.52
C VAL A 47 -5.61 -12.06 10.18
N SER A 48 -6.47 -11.28 10.84
CA SER A 48 -7.80 -11.70 11.28
C SER A 48 -8.86 -10.71 10.81
N PRO A 49 -10.14 -11.10 10.74
CA PRO A 49 -11.24 -10.17 10.44
C PRO A 49 -11.30 -8.98 11.40
N GLU A 50 -11.03 -9.19 12.69
CA GLU A 50 -11.03 -8.16 13.73
C GLU A 50 -9.87 -7.19 13.53
N TYR A 51 -8.66 -7.71 13.30
CA TYR A 51 -7.50 -6.87 13.05
C TYR A 51 -7.66 -6.06 11.77
N PHE A 52 -8.13 -6.70 10.69
CA PHE A 52 -8.42 -6.04 9.43
C PHE A 52 -9.42 -4.90 9.62
N LYS A 53 -10.57 -5.16 10.27
CA LYS A 53 -11.60 -4.14 10.49
C LYS A 53 -11.08 -2.96 11.32
N ALA A 54 -10.28 -3.23 12.36
CA ALA A 54 -9.82 -2.20 13.28
C ALA A 54 -8.64 -1.36 12.73
N HIS A 55 -7.75 -1.96 11.93
CA HIS A 55 -6.47 -1.33 11.57
C HIS A 55 -6.25 -1.12 10.08
N ILE A 56 -6.91 -1.89 9.21
CA ILE A 56 -6.61 -1.91 7.76
C ILE A 56 -7.79 -1.44 6.92
N GLY A 57 -9.01 -1.88 7.22
CA GLY A 57 -10.19 -1.70 6.36
C GLY A 57 -10.60 -0.26 6.11
N SER A 58 -10.25 0.67 7.00
CA SER A 58 -10.50 2.11 6.84
C SER A 58 -9.35 2.89 6.22
N ALA A 59 -8.21 2.25 5.90
CA ALA A 59 -7.09 2.91 5.26
C ALA A 59 -7.48 3.38 3.85
N ARG A 60 -7.40 4.69 3.60
CA ARG A 60 -7.67 5.30 2.30
C ARG A 60 -6.48 5.16 1.36
N THR A 61 -6.74 5.14 0.06
CA THR A 61 -5.68 5.25 -0.94
C THR A 61 -5.04 6.65 -0.90
N ILE A 62 -3.81 6.75 -1.40
CA ILE A 62 -3.06 8.00 -1.46
C ILE A 62 -2.74 8.36 -2.91
N GLY A 63 -2.57 9.64 -3.19
CA GLY A 63 -2.04 10.14 -4.46
C GLY A 63 -1.22 11.40 -4.27
N PHE A 64 -0.49 11.80 -5.30
CA PHE A 64 0.33 13.01 -5.28
C PHE A 64 -0.26 14.06 -6.22
N MET A 65 -0.37 15.30 -5.74
CA MET A 65 -0.97 16.39 -6.51
C MET A 65 -0.24 16.61 -7.84
N LYS A 66 1.10 16.47 -7.84
CA LYS A 66 1.95 16.58 -9.03
C LYS A 66 1.64 15.53 -10.10
N GLU A 67 1.17 14.36 -9.71
CA GLU A 67 0.86 13.26 -10.64
C GLU A 67 -0.58 13.35 -11.16
N LEU A 68 -1.46 14.05 -10.44
CA LEU A 68 -2.89 14.07 -10.72
C LEU A 68 -3.20 14.64 -12.11
N GLU A 69 -2.58 15.78 -12.47
CA GLU A 69 -2.77 16.39 -13.79
C GLU A 69 -2.33 15.45 -14.92
N GLN A 70 -1.18 14.78 -14.75
CA GLN A 70 -0.68 13.81 -15.73
C GLN A 70 -1.60 12.59 -15.86
N LEU A 71 -2.05 12.03 -14.74
CA LEU A 71 -2.98 10.91 -14.72
C LEU A 71 -4.29 11.28 -15.41
N GLN A 72 -4.84 12.46 -15.13
CA GLN A 72 -6.05 12.96 -15.78
C GLN A 72 -5.86 13.16 -17.29
N ALA A 73 -4.71 13.69 -17.71
CA ALA A 73 -4.36 13.82 -19.13
C ALA A 73 -4.27 12.46 -19.84
N MET A 74 -3.84 11.40 -19.14
CA MET A 74 -3.86 10.00 -19.64
C MET A 74 -5.25 9.35 -19.57
N GLY A 75 -6.26 10.07 -19.08
CA GLY A 75 -7.61 9.54 -18.89
C GLY A 75 -7.76 8.61 -17.67
N LEU A 76 -6.81 8.62 -16.76
CA LEU A 76 -6.83 7.94 -15.46
C LEU A 76 -7.29 8.89 -14.36
N ALA A 77 -7.56 8.36 -13.16
CA ALA A 77 -7.92 9.14 -11.96
C ALA A 77 -9.08 10.16 -12.16
N LYS A 78 -9.97 9.94 -13.14
CA LYS A 78 -11.05 10.89 -13.49
C LYS A 78 -12.07 11.15 -12.37
N GLY A 79 -12.18 10.23 -11.42
CA GLY A 79 -13.03 10.38 -10.24
C GLY A 79 -12.26 10.65 -8.94
N GLY A 80 -10.94 10.88 -9.02
CA GLY A 80 -10.11 11.14 -7.85
C GLY A 80 -10.41 12.52 -7.27
N SER A 81 -10.60 12.59 -5.95
CA SER A 81 -10.84 13.84 -5.21
C SER A 81 -10.37 13.68 -3.76
N LEU A 82 -10.30 14.80 -3.03
CA LEU A 82 -9.96 14.78 -1.59
C LEU A 82 -10.97 14.00 -0.73
N ASP A 83 -12.20 13.83 -1.23
CA ASP A 83 -13.25 13.07 -0.54
C ASP A 83 -12.97 11.55 -0.53
N ASN A 84 -12.19 11.05 -1.50
CA ASN A 84 -11.96 9.61 -1.69
C ASN A 84 -10.49 9.17 -1.68
N ALA A 85 -9.55 10.11 -1.67
CA ALA A 85 -8.12 9.85 -1.59
C ALA A 85 -7.45 10.87 -0.66
N LEU A 86 -6.40 10.44 0.02
CA LEU A 86 -5.46 11.34 0.67
C LEU A 86 -4.50 11.88 -0.40
N VAL A 87 -4.51 13.17 -0.65
CA VAL A 87 -3.65 13.77 -1.68
C VAL A 87 -2.53 14.55 -1.02
N TYR A 88 -1.29 14.25 -1.37
CA TYR A 88 -0.11 14.94 -0.87
C TYR A 88 0.39 15.95 -1.91
N ASP A 89 0.68 17.18 -1.48
CA ASP A 89 1.55 18.09 -2.23
C ASP A 89 3.01 17.85 -1.81
N ASP A 90 3.92 18.81 -1.94
CA ASP A 90 5.33 18.62 -1.53
C ASP A 90 5.57 18.76 -0.01
N GLU A 91 4.64 19.39 0.71
CA GLU A 91 4.85 19.84 2.08
C GLU A 91 3.78 19.31 3.05
N LYS A 92 2.58 19.00 2.56
CA LYS A 92 1.41 18.64 3.38
C LYS A 92 0.50 17.61 2.71
N CYS A 93 -0.35 17.01 3.54
CA CYS A 93 -1.53 16.27 3.11
C CYS A 93 -2.71 17.26 3.00
N LEU A 94 -3.43 17.22 1.87
CA LEU A 94 -4.53 18.11 1.51
C LEU A 94 -5.88 17.65 2.06
#